data_AF-A0A1Q9RY17-F1
#
_entry.id   AF-A0A1Q9RY17-F1
#
_cell.length_a   1.000
_cell.length_b   1.000
_cell.length_c   1.000
_cell.angle_alpha   90.00
_cell.angle_beta   90.00
_cell.angle_gamma   90.00
#
_symmetry.space_group_name_H-M   'P 1'
#
loop_
_entity.id
_entity.type
_entity.pdbx_description
1 polymer ?
#
loop_
_entity_poly.entity_id
_entity_poly.type
_entity_poly.pdbx_seq_one_letter_code
_entity_poly.pdbx_strand_id
1 'polypeptide(L)'
;MPRRAVAGAWQVASWVQRAVQDPGLAPRWVAGIELLARADVVHLIGGGYVTALWPERIGLLAGAAAAVRRSGGRAVVTGQCFYPAVRGCEPLLRALLERFDVVDVRDTPSAELAGDGSAVTQSCDDVFLRLGAGAHDLIDATTPAPDYMVCVQSDAGQVSTPGLAALVLETLQSWGARPEQVGVVEGIPGMDREVYTLLEQELPGAQFHPFSELWASGTPIATHQRWISSRFHFHLLAAAAGAPAWRSASIRSTTPPNTGP
;
A
#
# COMPACT_ATOMS: atom_id res chain seq x y z
N MET A 1 -24.81 5.55 2.05
CA MET A 1 -23.47 5.79 2.63
C MET A 1 -22.51 6.72 1.85
N PRO A 2 -22.62 6.98 0.51
CA PRO A 2 -21.55 7.70 -0.20
C PRO A 2 -21.39 9.19 0.15
N ARG A 3 -22.47 9.93 0.47
CA ARG A 3 -22.38 11.37 0.79
C ARG A 3 -21.56 11.70 2.06
N ARG A 4 -21.48 10.79 3.05
CA ARG A 4 -20.70 11.01 4.27
C ARG A 4 -19.19 10.91 4.03
N ALA A 5 -18.76 9.99 3.17
CA ALA A 5 -17.33 9.84 2.83
C ALA A 5 -16.79 11.05 2.05
N VAL A 6 -17.58 11.59 1.12
CA VAL A 6 -17.20 12.80 0.36
C VAL A 6 -17.10 14.02 1.27
N ALA A 7 -18.14 14.29 2.06
CA ALA A 7 -18.12 15.40 3.02
C ALA A 7 -16.95 15.25 4.02
N GLY A 8 -16.67 14.02 4.46
CA GLY A 8 -15.54 13.69 5.33
C GLY A 8 -14.18 14.04 4.74
N ALA A 9 -13.91 13.67 3.48
CA ALA A 9 -12.62 13.95 2.84
C ALA A 9 -12.32 15.47 2.72
N TRP A 10 -13.31 16.27 2.30
CA TRP A 10 -13.19 17.72 2.24
C TRP A 10 -13.02 18.36 3.64
N GLN A 11 -13.78 17.87 4.62
CA GLN A 11 -13.66 18.32 6.02
C GLN A 11 -12.30 17.98 6.61
N VAL A 12 -11.79 16.77 6.37
CA VAL A 12 -10.46 16.35 6.82
C VAL A 12 -9.38 17.21 6.16
N ALA A 13 -9.41 17.40 4.84
CA ALA A 13 -8.45 18.26 4.15
C ALA A 13 -8.48 19.70 4.68
N SER A 14 -9.66 20.26 4.92
CA SER A 14 -9.79 21.60 5.51
C SER A 14 -9.27 21.66 6.95
N TRP A 15 -9.59 20.67 7.78
CA TRP A 15 -9.16 20.62 9.17
C TRP A 15 -7.64 20.48 9.27
N VAL A 16 -7.03 19.57 8.50
CA VAL A 16 -5.57 19.36 8.50
C VAL A 16 -4.85 20.65 8.07
N GLN A 17 -5.30 21.31 7.00
CA GLN A 17 -4.70 22.57 6.58
C GLN A 17 -4.78 23.64 7.67
N ARG A 18 -5.92 23.74 8.37
CA ARG A 18 -6.08 24.67 9.50
C ARG A 18 -5.17 24.31 10.65
N ALA A 19 -5.06 23.03 11.01
CA ALA A 19 -4.18 22.59 12.09
C ALA A 19 -2.69 22.86 11.79
N VAL A 20 -2.28 22.80 10.52
CA VAL A 20 -0.89 23.16 10.13
C VAL A 20 -0.63 24.67 10.25
N GLN A 21 -1.64 25.49 9.93
CA GLN A 21 -1.56 26.95 10.04
C GLN A 21 -1.71 27.46 11.47
N ASP A 22 -2.56 26.80 12.27
CA ASP A 22 -2.79 27.05 13.69
C ASP A 22 -2.64 25.74 14.48
N PRO A 23 -1.40 25.39 14.87
CA PRO A 23 -1.11 24.16 15.62
C PRO A 23 -1.83 24.08 16.97
N GLY A 24 -2.33 25.20 17.51
CA GLY A 24 -3.13 25.24 18.74
C GLY A 24 -4.42 24.42 18.65
N LEU A 25 -4.93 24.19 17.43
CA LEU A 25 -6.09 23.32 17.17
C LEU A 25 -5.76 21.81 17.35
N ALA A 26 -4.48 21.49 17.41
CA ALA A 26 -3.91 20.15 17.37
C ALA A 26 -2.82 19.97 18.46
N PRO A 27 -3.10 20.26 19.75
CA PRO A 27 -2.08 20.44 20.79
C PRO A 27 -1.18 19.21 20.98
N ARG A 28 -1.72 18.00 20.79
CA ARG A 28 -0.95 16.74 20.87
C ARG A 28 0.12 16.60 19.79
N TRP A 29 -0.01 17.33 18.69
CA TRP A 29 0.83 17.20 17.50
C TRP A 29 1.62 18.47 17.18
N VAL A 30 1.54 19.51 18.01
CA VAL A 30 2.20 20.82 17.79
C VAL A 30 3.66 20.66 17.42
N ALA A 31 4.43 19.89 18.18
CA ALA A 31 5.86 19.71 17.92
C ALA A 31 6.13 19.07 16.54
N GLY A 32 5.30 18.12 16.10
CA GLY A 32 5.39 17.48 14.80
C GLY A 32 4.94 18.40 13.66
N ILE A 33 3.88 19.19 13.88
CA ILE A 33 3.40 20.19 12.91
C ILE A 33 4.46 21.27 12.70
N GLU A 34 5.07 21.77 13.77
CA GLU A 34 6.17 22.73 13.71
C GLU A 34 7.42 22.15 13.05
N LEU A 35 7.65 20.83 13.16
CA LEU A 35 8.73 20.14 12.44
C LEU A 35 8.44 20.04 10.95
N LEU A 36 7.21 19.69 10.60
CA LEU A 36 6.78 19.60 9.21
C LEU A 36 6.82 20.99 8.53
N ALA A 37 6.38 22.04 9.25
CA ALA A 37 6.31 23.41 8.75
C ALA A 37 7.66 24.15 8.69
N ARG A 38 8.77 23.49 9.03
CA ARG A 38 10.14 23.98 8.81
C ARG A 38 10.94 23.14 7.83
N ALA A 39 10.33 22.10 7.26
CA ALA A 39 11.00 21.24 6.29
C ALA A 39 11.18 21.98 4.95
N ASP A 40 12.38 21.84 4.37
CA ASP A 40 12.68 22.33 3.02
C ASP A 40 11.97 21.50 1.94
N VAL A 41 11.77 20.21 2.23
CA VAL A 41 11.07 19.27 1.35
C VAL A 41 10.15 18.38 2.18
N VAL A 42 8.89 18.30 1.78
CA VAL A 42 7.93 17.32 2.28
C VAL A 42 7.65 16.33 1.16
N HIS A 43 8.17 15.11 1.31
CA HIS A 43 8.02 14.03 0.33
C HIS A 43 7.02 12.99 0.83
N LEU A 44 5.91 12.86 0.11
CA LEU A 44 4.97 11.75 0.25
C LEU A 44 5.44 10.61 -0.65
N ILE A 45 6.05 9.61 -0.02
CA ILE A 45 6.52 8.39 -0.70
C ILE A 45 5.31 7.60 -1.21
N GLY A 46 5.51 6.89 -2.31
CA GLY A 46 4.50 6.14 -3.03
C GLY A 46 3.80 5.05 -2.24
N GLY A 47 2.77 4.49 -2.88
CA GLY A 47 1.88 3.50 -2.27
C GLY A 47 0.41 3.74 -2.62
N GLY A 48 -0.47 2.92 -2.05
CA GLY A 48 -1.93 2.94 -2.32
C GLY A 48 -2.77 3.53 -1.20
N TYR A 49 -2.22 4.42 -0.38
CA TYR A 49 -2.88 4.85 0.85
C TYR A 49 -3.81 6.06 0.67
N VAL A 50 -3.71 6.86 -0.39
CA VAL A 50 -4.67 7.95 -0.67
C VAL A 50 -5.72 7.47 -1.67
N THR A 51 -6.66 6.65 -1.21
CA THR A 51 -7.68 6.01 -2.07
C THR A 51 -9.06 5.97 -1.38
N ALA A 52 -10.08 5.50 -2.08
CA ALA A 52 -11.43 5.31 -1.56
C ALA A 52 -11.51 4.32 -0.40
N LEU A 53 -10.48 3.48 -0.21
CA LEU A 53 -10.37 2.59 0.94
C LEU A 53 -10.16 3.37 2.24
N TRP A 54 -9.51 4.53 2.17
CA TRP A 54 -9.17 5.38 3.32
C TRP A 54 -9.37 6.86 2.96
N PRO A 55 -10.62 7.32 2.80
CA PRO A 55 -10.91 8.68 2.32
C PRO A 55 -10.25 9.80 3.15
N GLU A 56 -10.06 9.58 4.44
CA GLU A 56 -9.40 10.51 5.36
C GLU A 56 -7.92 10.75 5.05
N ARG A 57 -7.25 9.82 4.35
CA ARG A 57 -5.82 9.93 4.03
C ARG A 57 -5.52 11.01 2.98
N ILE A 58 -6.54 11.60 2.36
CA ILE A 58 -6.39 12.85 1.59
C ILE A 58 -5.83 14.00 2.44
N GLY A 59 -6.00 13.92 3.77
CA GLY A 59 -5.39 14.84 4.73
C GLY A 59 -3.87 14.89 4.63
N LEU A 60 -3.20 13.83 4.16
CA LEU A 60 -1.74 13.81 3.98
C LEU A 60 -1.30 14.80 2.89
N LEU A 61 -1.98 14.78 1.74
CA LEU A 61 -1.76 15.76 0.67
C LEU A 61 -2.04 17.18 1.16
N ALA A 62 -3.14 17.35 1.89
CA ALA A 62 -3.54 18.63 2.44
C ALA A 62 -2.53 19.20 3.45
N GLY A 63 -1.99 18.34 4.32
CA GLY A 63 -0.98 18.68 5.31
C GLY A 63 0.36 19.04 4.68
N ALA A 64 0.84 18.24 3.73
CA ALA A 64 2.07 18.53 2.98
C ALA A 64 1.97 19.88 2.25
N ALA A 65 0.88 20.10 1.51
CA ALA A 65 0.63 21.36 0.81
C ALA A 65 0.54 22.56 1.78
N ALA A 66 -0.06 22.40 2.96
CA ALA A 66 -0.13 23.47 3.95
C ALA A 66 1.23 23.75 4.62
N ALA A 67 2.02 22.71 4.85
CA ALA A 67 3.32 22.83 5.49
C ALA A 67 4.30 23.60 4.60
N VAL A 68 4.38 23.25 3.31
CA VAL A 68 5.31 23.92 2.38
C VAL A 68 4.90 25.35 2.08
N ARG A 69 3.60 25.67 2.13
CA ARG A 69 3.13 27.07 2.10
C ARG A 69 3.63 27.88 3.30
N ARG A 70 3.81 27.25 4.45
CA ARG A 70 4.29 27.90 5.67
C ARG A 70 5.82 27.96 5.73
N SER A 71 6.50 26.91 5.27
CA SER A 71 7.97 26.83 5.27
C SER A 71 8.63 27.56 4.09
N GLY A 72 7.91 27.74 2.97
CA GLY A 72 8.49 28.15 1.70
C GLY A 72 9.26 27.02 0.99
N GLY A 73 9.16 25.79 1.51
CA GLY A 73 9.77 24.58 0.95
C GLY A 73 9.00 24.01 -0.24
N ARG A 74 9.30 22.75 -0.56
CA ARG A 74 8.73 22.03 -1.71
C ARG A 74 7.93 20.81 -1.29
N ALA A 75 6.81 20.55 -1.99
CA ALA A 75 6.04 19.33 -1.80
C ALA A 75 6.29 18.38 -2.98
N VAL A 76 6.59 17.12 -2.65
CA VAL A 76 6.92 16.06 -3.62
C VAL A 76 6.02 14.87 -3.35
N VAL A 77 5.47 14.27 -4.39
CA VAL A 77 4.80 12.96 -4.34
C VAL A 77 5.31 12.10 -5.49
N THR A 78 5.68 10.85 -5.19
CA THR A 78 6.22 9.90 -6.18
C THR A 78 5.56 8.55 -6.07
N GLY A 79 5.49 7.79 -7.17
CA GLY A 79 4.99 6.41 -7.16
C GLY A 79 3.60 6.22 -6.53
N GLN A 80 2.79 7.29 -6.47
CA GLN A 80 1.54 7.27 -5.72
C GLN A 80 0.43 6.63 -6.55
N CYS A 81 -0.45 5.91 -5.86
CA CYS A 81 -1.70 5.42 -6.42
C CYS A 81 -2.87 6.11 -5.75
N PHE A 82 -3.73 6.70 -6.59
CA PHE A 82 -4.96 7.38 -6.19
C PHE A 82 -6.21 6.55 -6.51
N TYR A 83 -6.03 5.40 -7.16
CA TYR A 83 -7.13 4.53 -7.56
C TYR A 83 -7.37 3.38 -6.55
N PRO A 84 -8.63 3.05 -6.20
CA PRO A 84 -9.86 3.74 -6.61
C PRO A 84 -9.98 5.12 -5.96
N ALA A 85 -10.46 6.13 -6.69
CA ALA A 85 -10.64 7.47 -6.13
C ALA A 85 -11.86 7.57 -5.20
N VAL A 86 -11.77 8.43 -4.18
CA VAL A 86 -12.96 8.86 -3.43
C VAL A 86 -13.87 9.64 -4.38
N ARG A 87 -14.99 9.02 -4.75
CA ARG A 87 -15.96 9.60 -5.70
C ARG A 87 -16.34 11.03 -5.33
N GLY A 88 -16.19 11.98 -6.25
CA GLY A 88 -16.56 13.39 -6.01
C GLY A 88 -15.50 14.21 -5.29
N CYS A 89 -14.32 13.64 -5.01
CA CYS A 89 -13.17 14.35 -4.47
C CYS A 89 -12.05 14.56 -5.52
N GLU A 90 -12.28 14.23 -6.77
CA GLU A 90 -11.33 14.44 -7.87
C GLU A 90 -10.92 15.93 -7.99
N PRO A 91 -11.83 16.92 -7.88
CA PRO A 91 -11.43 18.33 -7.87
C PRO A 91 -10.54 18.71 -6.68
N LEU A 92 -10.78 18.13 -5.50
CA LEU A 92 -9.96 18.36 -4.32
C LEU A 92 -8.56 17.77 -4.50
N LEU A 93 -8.48 16.53 -5.00
CA LEU A 93 -7.22 15.87 -5.30
C LEU A 93 -6.37 16.74 -6.24
N ARG A 94 -6.94 17.19 -7.36
CA ARG A 94 -6.24 18.04 -8.34
C ARG A 94 -5.78 19.36 -7.73
N ALA A 95 -6.65 20.07 -7.01
CA ALA A 95 -6.30 21.34 -6.37
C ALA A 95 -5.21 21.19 -5.30
N LEU A 96 -5.09 20.03 -4.66
CA LEU A 96 -4.00 19.74 -3.74
C LEU A 96 -2.70 19.44 -4.48
N LEU A 97 -2.75 18.63 -5.54
CA LEU A 97 -1.59 18.27 -6.36
C LEU A 97 -1.00 19.47 -7.12
N GLU A 98 -1.80 20.46 -7.49
CA GLU A 98 -1.31 21.74 -8.04
C GLU A 98 -0.35 22.50 -7.11
N ARG A 99 -0.30 22.13 -5.82
CA ARG A 99 0.62 22.71 -4.83
C ARG A 99 1.92 21.94 -4.68
N PHE A 100 2.08 20.85 -5.41
CA PHE A 100 3.28 20.02 -5.39
C PHE A 100 4.18 20.42 -6.56
N ASP A 101 5.48 20.48 -6.27
CA ASP A 101 6.53 20.77 -7.25
C ASP A 101 6.80 19.56 -8.14
N VAL A 102 6.59 18.35 -7.60
CA VAL A 102 6.74 17.08 -8.30
C VAL A 102 5.54 16.21 -7.99
N VAL A 103 4.85 15.78 -9.04
CA VAL A 103 3.75 14.83 -8.97
C VAL A 103 4.07 13.66 -9.88
N ASP A 104 4.44 12.54 -9.29
CA ASP A 104 4.65 11.28 -9.99
C ASP A 104 3.71 10.19 -9.47
N VAL A 105 3.08 9.47 -10.39
CA VAL A 105 2.13 8.39 -10.10
C VAL A 105 2.56 7.10 -10.77
N ARG A 106 2.17 5.96 -10.18
CA ARG A 106 2.64 4.65 -10.62
C ARG A 106 1.79 3.97 -11.71
N ASP A 107 0.58 4.48 -11.96
CA ASP A 107 -0.39 3.82 -12.86
C ASP A 107 -1.27 4.81 -13.63
N THR A 108 -1.76 4.37 -14.79
CA THR A 108 -2.57 5.18 -15.71
C THR A 108 -3.85 5.73 -15.08
N PRO A 109 -4.66 4.94 -14.33
CA PRO A 109 -5.85 5.48 -13.68
C PRO A 109 -5.52 6.62 -12.70
N SER A 110 -4.40 6.54 -11.98
CA SER A 110 -3.96 7.61 -11.08
C SER A 110 -3.51 8.86 -11.84
N ALA A 111 -2.89 8.70 -13.01
CA ALA A 111 -2.51 9.82 -13.88
C ALA A 111 -3.74 10.56 -14.43
N GLU A 112 -4.73 9.82 -14.93
CA GLU A 112 -6.01 10.37 -15.41
C GLU A 112 -6.77 11.13 -14.28
N LEU A 113 -6.70 10.62 -13.04
CA LEU A 113 -7.29 11.27 -11.88
C LEU A 113 -6.57 12.58 -11.52
N ALA A 114 -5.23 12.56 -11.52
CA ALA A 114 -4.40 13.74 -11.28
C ALA A 114 -4.58 14.82 -12.36
N GLY A 115 -4.99 14.41 -13.58
CA GLY A 115 -5.37 15.28 -14.68
C GLY A 115 -4.22 15.63 -15.61
N ASP A 116 -4.55 16.22 -16.76
CA ASP A 116 -3.62 16.47 -17.88
C ASP A 116 -2.69 17.70 -17.68
N GLY A 117 -2.50 18.13 -16.42
CA GLY A 117 -1.56 19.21 -16.13
C GLY A 117 -0.15 18.81 -16.55
N SER A 118 0.60 19.73 -17.17
CA SER A 118 1.94 19.48 -17.73
C SER A 118 3.03 19.08 -16.73
N ALA A 119 2.68 18.87 -15.45
CA ALA A 119 3.59 18.59 -14.34
C ALA A 119 3.40 17.20 -13.71
N VAL A 120 2.40 16.40 -14.16
CA VAL A 120 2.21 15.03 -13.68
C VAL A 120 3.04 14.08 -14.55
N THR A 121 3.94 13.32 -13.92
CA THR A 121 4.62 12.21 -14.56
C THR A 121 4.00 10.88 -14.16
N GLN A 122 4.04 9.92 -15.07
CA GLN A 122 3.70 8.54 -14.77
C GLN A 122 4.96 7.69 -14.92
N SER A 123 5.54 7.26 -13.80
CA SER A 123 6.71 6.38 -13.79
C SER A 123 6.32 4.96 -13.35
N CYS A 124 6.74 4.53 -12.17
CA CYS A 124 6.45 3.25 -11.56
C CYS A 124 6.33 3.40 -10.04
N ASP A 125 6.19 2.29 -9.32
CA ASP A 125 6.13 2.30 -7.86
C ASP A 125 7.52 2.59 -7.25
N ASP A 126 7.56 3.33 -6.13
CA ASP A 126 8.80 3.73 -5.48
C ASP A 126 9.66 2.54 -5.02
N VAL A 127 9.10 1.33 -4.91
CA VAL A 127 9.88 0.11 -4.66
C VAL A 127 11.01 -0.10 -5.68
N PHE A 128 10.86 0.40 -6.91
CA PHE A 128 11.87 0.28 -7.97
C PHE A 128 13.02 1.29 -7.83
N LEU A 129 12.88 2.36 -7.03
CA LEU A 129 13.96 3.33 -6.81
C LEU A 129 15.21 2.66 -6.20
N ARG A 130 15.01 1.65 -5.35
CA ARG A 130 16.12 0.89 -4.74
C ARG A 130 16.65 -0.24 -5.61
N LEU A 131 15.85 -0.77 -6.54
CA LEU A 131 16.29 -1.88 -7.40
C LEU A 131 17.38 -1.44 -8.38
N GLY A 132 17.37 -0.17 -8.82
CA GLY A 132 18.42 0.40 -9.67
C GLY A 132 19.78 0.66 -8.98
N ALA A 133 19.81 0.74 -7.64
CA ALA A 133 21.00 1.04 -6.85
C ALA A 133 21.72 -0.22 -6.31
N GLY A 134 21.32 -1.40 -6.78
CA GLY A 134 21.70 -2.69 -6.21
C GLY A 134 20.58 -3.20 -5.31
N ALA A 135 19.69 -4.02 -5.88
CA ALA A 135 18.57 -4.69 -5.21
C ALA A 135 18.94 -5.57 -3.98
N HIS A 136 20.23 -5.62 -3.62
CA HIS A 136 20.84 -6.50 -2.63
C HIS A 136 20.31 -6.28 -1.21
N ASP A 137 19.82 -5.08 -0.87
CA ASP A 137 19.30 -4.81 0.48
C ASP A 137 17.83 -5.24 0.65
N LEU A 138 17.10 -5.47 -0.45
CA LEU A 138 15.68 -5.84 -0.42
C LEU A 138 15.46 -7.33 -0.66
N ILE A 139 16.43 -8.00 -1.29
CA ILE A 139 16.40 -9.44 -1.59
C ILE A 139 17.49 -10.12 -0.78
N ASP A 140 17.09 -10.99 0.13
CA ASP A 140 18.00 -11.88 0.82
C ASP A 140 18.34 -13.07 -0.09
N ALA A 141 19.57 -13.05 -0.64
CA ALA A 141 20.08 -14.14 -1.45
C ALA A 141 20.76 -15.25 -0.61
N THR A 142 20.88 -15.07 0.70
CA THR A 142 21.61 -15.97 1.61
C THR A 142 20.69 -16.97 2.30
N THR A 143 19.44 -16.57 2.59
CA THR A 143 18.44 -17.46 3.17
C THR A 143 17.83 -18.36 2.09
N PRO A 144 17.83 -19.70 2.26
CA PRO A 144 17.11 -20.60 1.37
C PRO A 144 15.63 -20.23 1.31
N ALA A 145 15.18 -19.83 0.12
CA ALA A 145 13.83 -19.34 -0.08
C ALA A 145 12.83 -20.52 -0.18
N PRO A 146 11.70 -20.50 0.56
CA PRO A 146 10.64 -21.51 0.44
C PRO A 146 10.04 -21.56 -0.97
N ASP A 147 9.59 -22.73 -1.44
CA ASP A 147 9.02 -22.88 -2.80
C ASP A 147 7.72 -22.07 -3.00
N TYR A 148 6.94 -21.89 -1.93
CA TYR A 148 5.67 -21.17 -1.95
C TYR A 148 5.69 -20.03 -0.94
N MET A 149 5.39 -18.82 -1.41
CA MET A 149 5.40 -17.62 -0.57
C MET A 149 4.00 -17.04 -0.44
N VAL A 150 3.61 -16.69 0.78
CA VAL A 150 2.30 -16.10 1.08
C VAL A 150 2.47 -14.73 1.73
N CYS A 151 1.80 -13.72 1.19
CA CYS A 151 1.74 -12.38 1.79
C CYS A 151 0.35 -11.77 1.60
N VAL A 152 -0.54 -11.97 2.57
CA VAL A 152 -1.94 -11.62 2.44
C VAL A 152 -2.41 -10.63 3.50
N GLN A 153 -3.15 -9.64 3.02
CA GLN A 153 -3.67 -8.51 3.76
C GLN A 153 -5.07 -8.82 4.35
N SER A 154 -5.20 -8.82 5.69
CA SER A 154 -6.46 -9.06 6.41
C SER A 154 -7.41 -7.85 6.45
N ASP A 155 -6.90 -6.63 6.30
CA ASP A 155 -7.66 -5.38 6.48
C ASP A 155 -8.26 -4.79 5.20
N ALA A 156 -8.14 -5.48 4.06
CA ALA A 156 -8.68 -5.01 2.77
C ALA A 156 -10.21 -5.15 2.63
N GLY A 157 -10.90 -5.68 3.66
CA GLY A 157 -12.34 -5.51 3.87
C GLY A 157 -13.31 -6.29 2.96
N GLN A 158 -12.83 -7.07 1.99
CA GLN A 158 -13.69 -7.83 1.08
C GLN A 158 -13.89 -9.29 1.50
N VAL A 159 -12.98 -9.85 2.28
CA VAL A 159 -13.01 -11.23 2.76
C VAL A 159 -12.67 -11.22 4.25
N SER A 160 -13.35 -12.03 5.05
CA SER A 160 -13.01 -12.18 6.47
C SER A 160 -11.64 -12.86 6.62
N THR A 161 -10.92 -12.57 7.71
CA THR A 161 -9.61 -13.21 7.99
C THR A 161 -9.67 -14.74 7.89
N PRO A 162 -10.68 -15.46 8.43
CA PRO A 162 -10.80 -16.91 8.25
C PRO A 162 -11.09 -17.34 6.81
N GLY A 163 -11.92 -16.59 6.08
CA GLY A 163 -12.19 -16.88 4.67
C GLY A 163 -10.96 -16.71 3.78
N LEU A 164 -10.12 -15.72 4.10
CA LEU A 164 -8.84 -15.50 3.43
C LEU A 164 -7.85 -16.63 3.75
N ALA A 165 -7.76 -17.07 5.00
CA ALA A 165 -6.95 -18.22 5.39
C ALA A 165 -7.39 -19.50 4.65
N ALA A 166 -8.70 -19.78 4.61
CA ALA A 166 -9.23 -20.93 3.89
C ALA A 166 -8.86 -20.92 2.40
N LEU A 167 -9.01 -19.76 1.73
CA LEU A 167 -8.63 -19.62 0.32
C LEU A 167 -7.13 -19.85 0.08
N VAL A 168 -6.27 -19.32 0.95
CA VAL A 168 -4.82 -19.54 0.89
C VAL A 168 -4.52 -21.05 1.01
N LEU A 169 -5.14 -21.71 2.00
CA LEU A 169 -4.93 -23.14 2.24
C LEU A 169 -5.38 -23.98 1.05
N GLU A 170 -6.60 -23.73 0.53
CA GLU A 170 -7.12 -24.40 -0.67
C GLU A 170 -6.20 -24.21 -1.88
N THR A 171 -5.67 -23.00 -2.06
CA THR A 171 -4.73 -22.69 -3.14
C THR A 171 -3.43 -23.48 -3.00
N LEU A 172 -2.82 -23.47 -1.81
CA LEU A 172 -1.59 -24.22 -1.52
C LEU A 172 -1.79 -25.73 -1.70
N GLN A 173 -2.93 -26.26 -1.25
CA GLN A 173 -3.30 -27.66 -1.44
C GLN A 173 -3.45 -28.01 -2.93
N SER A 174 -4.10 -27.15 -3.72
CA SER A 174 -4.24 -27.35 -5.17
C SER A 174 -2.90 -27.39 -5.91
N TRP A 175 -1.88 -26.74 -5.35
CA TRP A 175 -0.51 -26.76 -5.87
C TRP A 175 0.31 -27.96 -5.36
N GLY A 176 -0.23 -28.75 -4.43
CA GLY A 176 0.49 -29.84 -3.79
C GLY A 176 1.62 -29.37 -2.87
N ALA A 177 1.49 -28.17 -2.28
CA ALA A 177 2.50 -27.62 -1.37
C ALA A 177 2.56 -28.44 -0.07
N ARG A 178 3.76 -28.87 0.32
CA ARG A 178 4.00 -29.42 1.66
C ARG A 178 4.27 -28.27 2.64
N PRO A 179 3.85 -28.37 3.92
CA PRO A 179 4.01 -27.30 4.90
C PRO A 179 5.41 -26.70 4.99
N GLU A 180 6.46 -27.52 4.99
CA GLU A 180 7.86 -27.10 5.09
C GLU A 180 8.38 -26.31 3.88
N GLN A 181 7.63 -26.33 2.76
CA GLN A 181 7.92 -25.59 1.55
C GLN A 181 7.25 -24.21 1.53
N VAL A 182 6.47 -23.87 2.56
CA VAL A 182 5.69 -22.63 2.62
C VAL A 182 6.41 -21.61 3.49
N GLY A 183 6.65 -20.43 2.93
CA GLY A 183 7.04 -19.22 3.64
C GLY A 183 5.87 -18.24 3.70
N VAL A 184 5.68 -17.59 4.85
CA VAL A 184 4.68 -16.55 5.05
C VAL A 184 5.38 -15.28 5.49
N VAL A 185 5.24 -14.22 4.69
CA VAL A 185 5.90 -12.93 4.94
C VAL A 185 4.90 -11.90 5.45
N GLU A 186 5.33 -11.13 6.43
CA GLU A 186 4.53 -10.07 7.04
C GLU A 186 4.86 -8.72 6.39
N GLY A 187 3.87 -8.07 5.78
CA GLY A 187 4.02 -6.75 5.17
C GLY A 187 3.61 -5.59 6.07
N ILE A 188 2.67 -5.82 6.98
CA ILE A 188 2.37 -4.91 8.09
C ILE A 188 2.45 -5.68 9.42
N PRO A 189 3.38 -5.29 10.32
CA PRO A 189 3.53 -5.88 11.63
C PRO A 189 2.20 -6.07 12.38
N GLY A 190 1.95 -7.28 12.86
CA GLY A 190 0.78 -7.67 13.64
C GLY A 190 -0.48 -7.92 12.81
N MET A 191 -0.72 -7.15 11.75
CA MET A 191 -1.94 -7.26 10.93
C MET A 191 -1.92 -8.52 10.04
N ASP A 192 -0.84 -8.75 9.31
CA ASP A 192 -0.75 -9.91 8.40
C ASP A 192 -0.54 -11.23 9.20
N ARG A 193 -0.05 -11.12 10.44
CA ARG A 193 0.08 -12.25 11.39
C ARG A 193 -1.26 -12.89 11.74
N GLU A 194 -2.37 -12.14 11.67
CA GLU A 194 -3.70 -12.68 11.96
C GLU A 194 -4.07 -13.84 11.04
N VAL A 195 -3.77 -13.73 9.74
CA VAL A 195 -4.05 -14.81 8.78
C VAL A 195 -3.12 -15.98 9.03
N TYR A 196 -1.83 -15.73 9.26
CA TYR A 196 -0.86 -16.79 9.54
C TYR A 196 -1.22 -17.58 10.79
N THR A 197 -1.74 -16.93 11.83
CA THR A 197 -2.16 -17.60 13.08
C THR A 197 -3.22 -18.66 12.84
N LEU A 198 -4.08 -18.48 11.84
CA LEU A 198 -5.09 -19.47 11.42
C LEU A 198 -4.49 -20.58 10.55
N LEU A 199 -3.41 -20.30 9.82
CA LEU A 199 -2.71 -21.26 8.95
C LEU A 199 -1.70 -22.13 9.70
N GLU A 200 -1.13 -21.63 10.80
CA GLU A 200 -0.01 -22.25 11.52
C GLU A 200 -0.30 -23.69 11.97
N GLN A 201 -1.54 -23.97 12.35
CA GLN A 201 -1.96 -25.33 12.73
C GLN A 201 -2.08 -26.28 11.53
N GLU A 202 -2.49 -25.77 10.37
CA GLU A 202 -2.71 -26.53 9.14
C GLU A 202 -1.43 -26.69 8.31
N LEU A 203 -0.42 -25.84 8.56
CA LEU A 203 0.87 -25.84 7.89
C LEU A 203 2.02 -26.02 8.90
N PRO A 204 2.09 -27.19 9.58
CA PRO A 204 3.15 -27.45 10.54
C PRO A 204 4.53 -27.44 9.87
N GLY A 205 5.38 -26.50 10.26
CA GLY A 205 6.72 -26.32 9.68
C GLY A 205 6.81 -25.25 8.59
N ALA A 206 5.72 -24.55 8.29
CA ALA A 206 5.81 -23.32 7.51
C ALA A 206 6.70 -22.29 8.20
N GLN A 207 7.43 -21.54 7.39
CA GLN A 207 8.37 -20.52 7.86
C GLN A 207 7.64 -19.18 7.93
N PHE A 208 7.72 -18.48 9.05
CA PHE A 208 7.17 -17.14 9.19
C PHE A 208 8.30 -16.11 9.20
N HIS A 209 8.24 -15.15 8.29
CA HIS A 209 9.20 -14.06 8.18
C HIS A 209 8.54 -12.74 8.66
N PRO A 210 8.81 -12.30 9.89
CA PRO A 210 8.28 -11.04 10.41
C PRO A 210 8.85 -9.85 9.66
N PHE A 211 8.11 -8.74 9.59
CA PHE A 211 8.53 -7.56 8.84
C PHE A 211 9.89 -7.02 9.32
N SER A 212 10.20 -7.11 10.62
CA SER A 212 11.47 -6.66 11.18
C SER A 212 12.67 -7.42 10.64
N GLU A 213 12.52 -8.71 10.37
CA GLU A 213 13.56 -9.54 9.76
C GLU A 213 13.73 -9.15 8.30
N LEU A 214 12.62 -9.06 7.56
CA LEU A 214 12.61 -8.68 6.15
C LEU A 214 13.23 -7.29 5.92
N TRP A 215 12.99 -6.36 6.84
CA TRP A 215 13.54 -5.01 6.79
C TRP A 215 15.04 -4.97 7.08
N ALA A 216 15.53 -5.86 7.93
CA ALA A 216 16.95 -5.91 8.33
C ALA A 216 17.82 -6.68 7.35
N SER A 217 17.30 -7.77 6.80
CA SER A 217 18.08 -8.76 6.04
C SER A 217 17.64 -8.90 4.58
N GLY A 218 16.53 -8.27 4.19
CA GLY A 218 15.90 -8.47 2.89
C GLY A 218 14.87 -9.60 2.90
N THR A 219 14.14 -9.74 1.79
CA THR A 219 13.12 -10.79 1.61
C THR A 219 13.74 -12.01 0.91
N PRO A 220 13.52 -13.24 1.39
CA PRO A 220 14.02 -14.44 0.73
C PRO A 220 13.24 -14.69 -0.57
N ILE A 221 13.78 -14.19 -1.68
CA ILE A 221 13.16 -14.28 -3.00
C ILE A 221 14.05 -15.08 -3.95
N ALA A 222 13.44 -16.06 -4.63
CA ALA A 222 14.10 -16.86 -5.65
C ALA A 222 13.19 -17.10 -6.85
N THR A 223 13.78 -17.31 -8.03
CA THR A 223 13.06 -17.42 -9.32
C THR A 223 12.14 -18.62 -9.44
N HIS A 224 12.35 -19.67 -8.63
CA HIS A 224 11.53 -20.88 -8.63
C HIS A 224 10.22 -20.72 -7.85
N GLN A 225 10.10 -19.68 -7.03
CA GLN A 225 9.00 -19.55 -6.08
C GLN A 225 7.68 -19.24 -6.77
N ARG A 226 6.58 -19.70 -6.14
CA ARG A 226 5.22 -19.27 -6.47
C ARG A 226 4.65 -18.43 -5.35
N TRP A 227 4.08 -17.28 -5.69
CA TRP A 227 3.57 -16.32 -4.71
C TRP A 227 2.05 -16.25 -4.68
N ILE A 228 1.47 -16.26 -3.48
CA ILE A 228 0.09 -15.82 -3.19
C ILE A 228 0.21 -14.49 -2.47
N SER A 229 -0.17 -13.38 -3.12
CA SER A 229 -0.13 -12.09 -2.46
C SER A 229 -1.30 -11.17 -2.78
N SER A 230 -1.77 -10.48 -1.73
CA SER A 230 -2.63 -9.29 -1.85
C SER A 230 -1.92 -8.00 -1.43
N ARG A 231 -0.66 -8.08 -0.99
CA ARG A 231 0.21 -6.92 -0.71
C ARG A 231 0.99 -6.56 -1.98
N PHE A 232 0.70 -5.38 -2.52
CA PHE A 232 1.22 -4.97 -3.83
C PHE A 232 2.76 -4.97 -3.93
N HIS A 233 3.47 -4.49 -2.90
CA HIS A 233 4.94 -4.38 -2.96
C HIS A 233 5.65 -5.74 -3.00
N PHE A 234 5.15 -6.76 -2.29
CA PHE A 234 5.75 -8.10 -2.34
C PHE A 234 5.56 -8.76 -3.70
N HIS A 235 4.42 -8.53 -4.35
CA HIS A 235 4.22 -8.93 -5.73
C HIS A 235 5.24 -8.27 -6.68
N LEU A 236 5.48 -6.97 -6.53
CA LEU A 236 6.47 -6.26 -7.34
C LEU A 236 7.91 -6.73 -7.10
N LEU A 237 8.29 -6.94 -5.84
CA LEU A 237 9.62 -7.46 -5.48
C LEU A 237 9.85 -8.86 -6.06
N ALA A 238 8.87 -9.76 -5.92
CA ALA A 238 8.94 -11.10 -6.49
C ALA A 238 9.09 -11.07 -8.01
N ALA A 239 8.28 -10.25 -8.68
CA ALA A 239 8.34 -10.08 -10.13
C ALA A 239 9.69 -9.49 -10.59
N ALA A 240 10.22 -8.49 -9.88
CA ALA A 240 11.50 -7.87 -10.19
C ALA A 240 12.68 -8.85 -10.03
N ALA A 241 12.58 -9.79 -9.10
CA ALA A 241 13.56 -10.86 -8.91
C ALA A 241 13.42 -12.01 -9.93
N GLY A 242 12.45 -11.95 -10.84
CA GLY A 242 12.19 -12.98 -11.84
C GLY A 242 11.39 -14.18 -11.32
N ALA A 243 10.77 -14.08 -10.15
CA ALA A 243 9.86 -15.11 -9.65
C ALA A 243 8.47 -14.96 -10.29
N PRO A 244 7.81 -16.05 -10.73
CA PRO A 244 6.44 -16.00 -11.22
C PRO A 244 5.48 -15.65 -10.06
N ALA A 245 5.07 -14.39 -9.99
CA ALA A 245 4.13 -13.93 -8.98
C ALA A 245 2.68 -14.00 -9.49
N TRP A 246 1.82 -14.78 -8.83
CA TRP A 246 0.38 -14.76 -9.09
C TRP A 246 -0.28 -13.64 -8.29
N ARG A 247 -1.17 -12.88 -8.94
CA ARG A 247 -1.99 -11.84 -8.32
C ARG A 247 -3.40 -12.38 -8.19
N SER A 248 -3.97 -12.43 -6.98
CA SER A 248 -5.41 -12.66 -6.85
C SER A 248 -6.14 -11.41 -7.36
N ALA A 249 -6.54 -11.43 -8.64
CA ALA A 249 -7.51 -10.48 -9.13
C ALA A 249 -8.79 -10.71 -8.32
N SER A 250 -9.24 -9.69 -7.58
CA SER A 250 -10.58 -9.53 -7.00
C SER A 250 -11.37 -10.85 -6.88
N ILE A 251 -11.40 -11.42 -5.68
CA ILE A 251 -12.31 -12.52 -5.36
C ILE A 251 -13.73 -11.96 -5.46
N ARG A 252 -14.29 -11.94 -6.67
CA ARG A 252 -15.74 -11.84 -6.85
C ARG A 252 -16.27 -13.19 -6.41
N SER A 253 -17.16 -13.20 -5.41
CA SER A 253 -17.90 -14.41 -5.13
C SER A 253 -18.61 -14.81 -6.42
N THR A 254 -18.28 -15.99 -6.94
CA THR A 254 -19.05 -16.62 -8.00
C THR A 254 -20.33 -17.16 -7.38
N THR A 255 -21.21 -16.27 -6.97
CA THR A 255 -22.61 -16.62 -6.73
C THR A 255 -23.35 -16.29 -8.02
N PRO A 256 -23.80 -17.30 -8.79
CA PRO A 256 -24.61 -17.01 -9.97
C PRO A 256 -25.88 -16.27 -9.53
N PRO A 257 -26.41 -15.32 -10.33
CA PRO A 257 -27.68 -14.69 -10.02
C PRO A 257 -28.73 -15.79 -9.90
N ASN A 258 -29.37 -15.82 -8.74
CA ASN A 258 -30.49 -16.71 -8.44
C ASN A 258 -31.64 -16.37 -9.39
N THR A 259 -31.72 -17.05 -10.53
CA THR A 259 -32.91 -17.09 -11.37
C THR A 259 -33.82 -18.19 -10.83
N GLY A 260 -34.60 -17.83 -9.81
CA GLY A 260 -35.78 -18.59 -9.38
C GLY A 260 -37.05 -17.87 -9.82
N PRO A 261 -38.13 -18.63 -10.06
CA PRO A 261 -39.25 -18.30 -10.97
C PRO A 261 -40.09 -17.08 -10.59
#